data_AF-A0A9D7X1S4-F1
#
_entry.id   AF-A0A9D7X1S4-F1
#
_cell.length_a   1.000
_cell.length_b   1.000
_cell.length_c   1.000
_cell.angle_alpha   90.00
_cell.angle_beta   90.00
_cell.angle_gamma   90.00
#
_symmetry.space_group_name_H-M   'P 1'
#
loop_
_entity.id
_entity.type
_entity.pdbx_description
1 polymer ?
#
loop_
_entity_poly.entity_id
_entity_poly.type
_entity_poly.pdbx_seq_one_letter_code
_entity_poly.pdbx_strand_id
1 'polypeptide(L)'
;MIGIGTALADDPKLSCRLPGMEKYSPWRIIADSSLQIPFSSPMIETANELPTIIMTVPGANRNKISELKKKGVKVIEVPSSESGHPAVEAMAETLGGQGLTRVLIEGGGKLAGAFVQSGLVDRIAWFHAPKLIGGDGVPSVAAFGVESLSDSPSFIRTGLTCCGEDVLEFYERNNE
;
A
#
# COMPACT_ATOMS: atom_id res chain seq x y z
N MET A 1 0.10 1.97 3.52
CA MET A 1 -0.86 1.81 2.41
C MET A 1 -0.95 0.34 2.09
N ILE A 2 -2.17 -0.17 1.91
CA ILE A 2 -2.41 -1.54 1.48
C ILE A 2 -3.48 -1.62 0.38
N GLY A 3 -3.45 -2.70 -0.40
CA GLY A 3 -4.56 -3.07 -1.27
C GLY A 3 -5.69 -3.75 -0.50
N ILE A 4 -6.91 -3.70 -1.04
CA ILE A 4 -8.08 -4.35 -0.45
C ILE A 4 -7.90 -5.85 -0.21
N GLY A 5 -7.18 -6.57 -1.08
CA GLY A 5 -6.91 -7.99 -0.88
C GLY A 5 -6.18 -8.29 0.44
N THR A 6 -5.17 -7.49 0.78
CA THR A 6 -4.45 -7.59 2.07
C THR A 6 -5.36 -7.22 3.23
N ALA A 7 -6.18 -6.17 3.09
CA ALA A 7 -7.11 -5.77 4.13
C ALA A 7 -8.12 -6.88 4.46
N LEU A 8 -8.62 -7.59 3.45
CA LEU A 8 -9.57 -8.69 3.63
C LEU A 8 -8.93 -9.96 4.18
N ALA A 9 -7.68 -10.24 3.81
CA ALA A 9 -6.99 -11.45 4.24
C ALA A 9 -6.52 -11.36 5.71
N ASP A 10 -6.00 -10.20 6.12
CA ASP A 10 -5.28 -10.06 7.39
C ASP A 10 -6.03 -9.23 8.45
N ASP A 11 -7.09 -8.51 8.05
CA ASP A 11 -7.85 -7.56 8.86
C ASP A 11 -6.98 -6.66 9.78
N PRO A 12 -5.98 -5.94 9.21
CA PRO A 12 -4.97 -5.26 10.00
C PRO A 12 -5.50 -3.98 10.64
N LYS A 13 -4.84 -3.51 11.70
CA LYS A 13 -5.12 -2.20 12.31
C LYS A 13 -4.40 -1.03 11.64
N LEU A 14 -3.22 -1.29 11.07
CA LEU A 14 -2.28 -0.31 10.50
C LEU A 14 -1.99 0.89 11.43
N SER A 15 -1.78 0.61 12.72
CA SER A 15 -1.41 1.62 13.73
C SER A 15 0.03 1.43 14.23
N CYS A 16 0.66 2.53 14.66
CA CYS A 16 1.93 2.47 15.36
C CYS A 16 1.70 1.87 16.76
N ARG A 17 2.48 0.86 17.11
CA ARG A 17 2.43 0.16 18.41
C ARG A 17 3.74 0.27 19.20
N LEU A 18 4.64 1.15 18.77
CA LEU A 18 5.88 1.41 19.49
C LEU A 18 5.57 2.22 20.75
N PRO A 19 6.11 1.83 21.93
CA PRO A 19 5.80 2.50 23.18
C PRO A 19 6.06 4.02 23.14
N GLY A 20 5.02 4.80 23.43
CA GLY A 20 5.09 6.27 23.45
C GLY A 20 5.02 6.93 22.06
N MET A 21 4.86 6.15 20.99
CA MET A 21 4.75 6.63 19.61
C MET A 21 3.37 6.38 18.99
N GLU A 22 2.39 5.93 19.77
CA GLU A 22 1.04 5.56 19.31
C GLU A 22 0.35 6.75 18.62
N LYS A 23 0.55 7.95 19.17
CA LYS A 23 0.04 9.23 18.61
C LYS A 23 0.65 9.62 17.25
N TYR A 24 1.74 8.97 16.85
CA TYR A 24 2.38 9.18 15.55
C TYR A 24 1.99 8.09 14.54
N SER A 25 0.90 7.36 14.81
CA SER A 25 0.31 6.44 13.83
C SER A 25 0.08 7.17 12.48
N PRO A 26 0.52 6.60 11.36
CA PRO A 26 0.39 7.24 10.06
C PRO A 26 -1.07 7.23 9.58
N TRP A 27 -1.34 8.02 8.55
CA TRP A 27 -2.59 7.88 7.80
C TRP A 27 -2.68 6.48 7.19
N ARG A 28 -3.83 5.84 7.37
CA ARG A 28 -4.11 4.53 6.79
C ARG A 28 -4.72 4.73 5.41
N ILE A 29 -4.12 4.13 4.39
CA ILE A 29 -4.57 4.30 3.01
C ILE A 29 -4.88 2.91 2.44
N ILE A 30 -6.11 2.71 2.00
CA ILE A 30 -6.58 1.47 1.37
C ILE A 30 -6.92 1.75 -0.10
N ALA A 31 -6.34 0.98 -1.02
CA ALA A 31 -6.76 0.94 -2.43
C ALA A 31 -7.88 -0.11 -2.59
N ASP A 32 -9.11 0.33 -2.84
CA ASP A 32 -10.30 -0.52 -2.90
C ASP A 32 -11.25 -0.06 -4.02
N SER A 33 -11.10 -0.66 -5.20
CA SER A 33 -11.89 -0.34 -6.40
C SER A 33 -13.40 -0.35 -6.18
N SER A 34 -13.90 -1.32 -5.41
CA SER A 34 -15.35 -1.59 -5.32
C SER A 34 -15.89 -1.36 -3.91
N LEU A 35 -15.10 -0.73 -3.03
CA LEU A 35 -15.41 -0.54 -1.63
C LEU A 35 -15.78 -1.88 -0.97
N GLN A 36 -15.00 -2.93 -1.16
CA GLN A 36 -15.27 -4.24 -0.57
C GLN A 36 -14.99 -4.28 0.93
N ILE A 37 -14.22 -3.33 1.48
CA ILE A 37 -13.86 -3.33 2.90
C ILE A 37 -15.11 -3.44 3.80
N PRO A 38 -15.14 -4.38 4.77
CA PRO A 38 -16.25 -4.51 5.69
C PRO A 38 -16.33 -3.33 6.66
N PHE A 39 -17.53 -2.94 7.06
CA PHE A 39 -17.72 -1.91 8.08
C PHE A 39 -17.19 -2.32 9.47
N SER A 40 -17.04 -3.63 9.70
CA SER A 40 -16.48 -4.24 10.90
C SER A 40 -14.95 -4.28 10.90
N SER A 41 -14.28 -3.88 9.80
CA SER A 41 -12.82 -3.86 9.81
C SER A 41 -12.34 -2.85 10.86
N PRO A 42 -11.30 -3.17 11.67
CA PRO A 42 -10.76 -2.27 12.67
C PRO A 42 -10.36 -0.91 12.11
N MET A 43 -9.93 -0.86 10.84
CA MET A 43 -9.59 0.39 10.15
C MET A 43 -10.78 1.33 9.92
N ILE A 44 -11.98 0.77 9.81
CA ILE A 44 -13.23 1.50 9.62
C ILE A 44 -13.83 1.88 10.97
N GLU A 45 -13.83 0.95 11.93
CA GLU A 45 -14.35 1.21 13.29
C GLU A 45 -13.58 2.31 14.01
N THR A 46 -12.26 2.36 13.81
CA THR A 46 -11.37 3.35 14.46
C THR A 46 -11.04 4.55 13.56
N ALA A 47 -11.78 4.77 12.46
CA ALA A 47 -11.47 5.84 11.49
C ALA A 47 -11.62 7.26 12.06
N ASN A 48 -12.41 7.44 13.12
CA ASN A 48 -12.52 8.71 13.85
C ASN A 48 -11.32 8.98 14.78
N GLU A 49 -10.54 7.96 15.13
CA GLU A 49 -9.38 8.07 16.01
C GLU A 49 -8.07 8.14 15.22
N LEU A 50 -7.99 7.32 14.15
CA LEU A 50 -6.84 7.24 13.27
C LEU A 50 -7.27 7.57 11.83
N PRO A 51 -6.70 8.60 11.19
CA PRO A 51 -7.11 9.01 9.85
C PRO A 51 -7.05 7.86 8.84
N THR A 52 -8.18 7.60 8.19
CA THR A 52 -8.31 6.55 7.17
C THR A 52 -8.77 7.13 5.85
N ILE A 53 -8.02 6.85 4.79
CA ILE A 53 -8.36 7.14 3.40
C ILE A 53 -8.67 5.82 2.69
N ILE A 54 -9.78 5.80 1.95
CA ILE A 54 -10.03 4.79 0.94
C ILE A 54 -9.96 5.47 -0.43
N MET A 55 -9.06 4.97 -1.28
CA MET A 55 -8.96 5.37 -2.68
C MET A 55 -9.71 4.34 -3.53
N THR A 56 -10.72 4.82 -4.24
CA THR A 56 -11.64 3.99 -5.04
C THR A 56 -11.75 4.56 -6.46
N VAL A 57 -12.48 3.89 -7.33
CA VAL A 57 -12.69 4.33 -8.71
C VAL A 57 -14.07 4.99 -8.90
N PRO A 58 -14.24 5.88 -9.91
CA PRO A 58 -15.53 6.46 -10.23
C PRO A 58 -16.62 5.40 -10.43
N GLY A 59 -17.81 5.68 -9.89
CA GLY A 59 -18.96 4.78 -10.02
C GLY A 59 -19.07 3.75 -8.90
N ALA A 60 -18.20 3.81 -7.88
CA ALA A 60 -18.35 3.04 -6.66
C ALA A 60 -19.68 3.35 -5.94
N ASN A 61 -20.18 2.39 -5.15
CA ASN A 61 -21.49 2.45 -4.51
C ASN A 61 -21.66 3.71 -3.62
N ARG A 62 -22.48 4.67 -4.08
CA ARG A 62 -22.70 5.95 -3.41
C ARG A 62 -23.25 5.82 -1.99
N ASN A 63 -24.10 4.83 -1.72
CA ASN A 63 -24.62 4.57 -0.37
C ASN A 63 -23.49 4.11 0.55
N LYS A 64 -22.64 3.18 0.09
CA LYS A 64 -21.48 2.73 0.87
C LYS A 64 -20.49 3.87 1.12
N ILE A 65 -20.24 4.73 0.13
CA ILE A 65 -19.42 5.95 0.31
C ILE A 65 -19.99 6.83 1.43
N SER A 66 -21.31 7.09 1.42
CA SER A 66 -21.97 7.92 2.43
C SER A 66 -21.79 7.34 3.84
N GLU A 67 -22.03 6.03 4.00
CA GLU A 67 -21.88 5.35 5.30
C GLU A 67 -20.42 5.31 5.78
N LEU A 68 -19.45 5.11 4.88
CA LEU A 68 -18.02 5.20 5.21
C LEU A 68 -17.64 6.61 5.69
N LYS A 69 -18.11 7.65 5.00
CA LYS A 69 -17.88 9.05 5.39
C LYS A 69 -18.49 9.38 6.76
N LYS A 70 -19.69 8.87 7.07
CA LYS A 70 -20.30 9.01 8.40
C LYS A 70 -19.48 8.39 9.53
N LYS A 71 -18.67 7.37 9.22
CA LYS A 71 -17.73 6.74 10.16
C LYS A 71 -16.38 7.44 10.25
N GLY A 72 -16.20 8.59 9.60
CA GLY A 72 -14.95 9.37 9.61
C GLY A 72 -13.96 8.98 8.51
N VAL A 73 -14.31 8.05 7.62
CA VAL A 73 -13.43 7.62 6.54
C VAL A 73 -13.43 8.65 5.40
N LYS A 74 -12.24 9.08 4.97
CA LYS A 74 -12.09 9.91 3.77
C LYS A 74 -12.09 9.02 2.53
N VAL A 75 -13.21 8.99 1.81
CA VAL A 75 -13.31 8.27 0.54
C VAL A 75 -13.01 9.21 -0.62
N ILE A 76 -12.04 8.83 -1.46
CA ILE A 76 -11.54 9.60 -2.60
C ILE A 76 -11.67 8.74 -3.86
N GLU A 77 -12.39 9.26 -4.86
CA GLU A 77 -12.42 8.66 -6.19
C GLU A 77 -11.23 9.18 -7.01
N VAL A 78 -10.47 8.28 -7.63
CA VAL A 78 -9.38 8.60 -8.57
C VAL A 78 -9.56 7.82 -9.87
N PRO A 79 -9.03 8.30 -11.02
CA PRO A 79 -9.09 7.57 -12.28
C PRO A 79 -8.74 6.09 -12.15
N SER A 80 -9.45 5.25 -12.91
CA SER A 80 -9.17 3.83 -13.00
C SER A 80 -7.97 3.56 -13.91
N SER A 81 -7.13 2.61 -13.55
CA SER A 81 -6.22 1.92 -14.47
C SER A 81 -7.01 1.06 -15.47
N GLU A 82 -6.33 0.57 -16.50
CA GLU A 82 -6.92 -0.37 -17.48
C GLU A 82 -7.48 -1.63 -16.82
N SER A 83 -6.90 -2.06 -15.70
CA SER A 83 -7.35 -3.22 -14.93
C SER A 83 -8.50 -2.91 -13.96
N GLY A 84 -9.08 -1.70 -13.98
CA GLY A 84 -10.17 -1.29 -13.09
C GLY A 84 -9.75 -1.03 -11.63
N HIS A 85 -8.45 -0.86 -11.38
CA HIS A 85 -7.93 -0.46 -10.07
C HIS A 85 -7.73 1.05 -9.99
N PRO A 86 -7.71 1.67 -8.80
CA PRO A 86 -7.21 3.04 -8.68
C PRO A 86 -5.84 3.18 -9.35
N ALA A 87 -5.70 4.10 -10.30
CA ALA A 87 -4.43 4.35 -10.99
C ALA A 87 -3.39 4.91 -10.01
N VAL A 88 -2.22 4.29 -9.92
CA VAL A 88 -1.25 4.58 -8.84
C VAL A 88 -0.61 5.96 -8.97
N GLU A 89 -0.47 6.47 -10.20
CA GLU A 89 -0.01 7.84 -10.49
C GLU A 89 -1.00 8.87 -9.95
N ALA A 90 -2.29 8.68 -10.25
CA ALA A 90 -3.34 9.56 -9.75
C ALA A 90 -3.51 9.45 -8.23
N MET A 91 -3.29 8.25 -7.67
CA MET A 91 -3.23 8.08 -6.21
C MET A 91 -2.09 8.90 -5.62
N ALA A 92 -0.87 8.77 -6.14
CA ALA A 92 0.31 9.49 -5.67
C ALA A 92 0.13 11.01 -5.77
N GLU A 93 -0.37 11.51 -6.89
CA GLU A 93 -0.67 12.94 -7.09
C GLU A 93 -1.69 13.43 -6.08
N THR A 94 -2.78 12.68 -5.88
CA THR A 94 -3.84 13.06 -4.94
C THR A 94 -3.36 13.08 -3.49
N LEU A 95 -2.53 12.12 -3.10
CA LEU A 95 -1.94 12.05 -1.76
C LEU A 95 -0.93 13.17 -1.55
N GLY A 96 -0.07 13.43 -2.54
CA GLY A 96 0.87 14.55 -2.54
C GLY A 96 0.17 15.91 -2.41
N GLY A 97 -0.92 16.12 -3.15
CA GLY A 97 -1.76 17.31 -3.05
C GLY A 97 -2.45 17.50 -1.69
N GLN A 98 -2.51 16.45 -0.86
CA GLN A 98 -2.99 16.51 0.53
C GLN A 98 -1.87 16.65 1.56
N GLY A 99 -0.61 16.83 1.11
CA GLY A 99 0.56 16.94 1.98
C GLY A 99 1.10 15.60 2.47
N LEU A 100 0.61 14.47 1.97
CA LEU A 100 1.13 13.14 2.28
C LEU A 100 2.33 12.84 1.38
N THR A 101 3.50 13.34 1.79
CA THR A 101 4.75 13.30 1.00
C THR A 101 5.56 12.02 1.16
N ARG A 102 5.18 11.14 2.10
CA ARG A 102 5.83 9.84 2.33
C ARG A 102 4.76 8.79 2.61
N VAL A 103 4.77 7.73 1.83
CA VAL A 103 3.81 6.62 1.95
C VAL A 103 4.59 5.31 2.02
N LEU A 104 4.36 4.54 3.07
CA LEU A 104 4.85 3.17 3.17
C LEU A 104 3.81 2.24 2.53
N ILE A 105 4.23 1.45 1.54
CA ILE A 105 3.39 0.43 0.88
C ILE A 105 3.77 -0.93 1.45
N GLU A 106 2.86 -1.58 2.17
CA GLU A 106 3.14 -2.86 2.86
C GLU A 106 2.45 -4.06 2.18
N GLY A 107 1.55 -3.79 1.22
CA GLY A 107 0.90 -4.86 0.48
C GLY A 107 -0.22 -4.37 -0.46
N GLY A 108 -0.85 -5.25 -1.23
CA GLY A 108 -0.37 -6.59 -1.59
C GLY A 108 0.54 -6.52 -2.81
N GLY A 109 1.06 -7.68 -3.25
CA GLY A 109 2.01 -7.75 -4.36
C GLY A 109 1.53 -7.08 -5.66
N LYS A 110 0.21 -7.08 -5.94
CA LYS A 110 -0.35 -6.35 -7.10
C LYS A 110 -0.20 -4.84 -6.97
N LEU A 111 -0.45 -4.28 -5.78
CA LEU A 111 -0.29 -2.85 -5.54
C LEU A 111 1.19 -2.47 -5.62
N ALA A 112 2.06 -3.23 -4.94
CA ALA A 112 3.50 -3.02 -5.01
C ALA A 112 4.02 -3.09 -6.46
N GLY A 113 3.61 -4.12 -7.23
CA GLY A 113 3.95 -4.27 -8.64
C GLY A 113 3.52 -3.09 -9.50
N ALA A 114 2.30 -2.56 -9.29
CA ALA A 114 1.83 -1.38 -10.00
C ALA A 114 2.69 -0.13 -9.69
N PHE A 115 3.03 0.12 -8.42
CA PHE A 115 3.91 1.24 -8.06
C PHE A 115 5.33 1.08 -8.63
N VAL A 116 5.86 -0.14 -8.69
CA VAL A 116 7.14 -0.44 -9.34
C VAL A 116 7.06 -0.19 -10.85
N GLN A 117 6.00 -0.68 -11.51
CA GLN A 117 5.76 -0.49 -12.95
C GLN A 117 5.70 1.00 -13.32
N SER A 118 4.98 1.79 -12.53
CA SER A 118 4.82 3.23 -12.74
C SER A 118 6.05 4.04 -12.33
N GLY A 119 7.10 3.40 -11.83
CA GLY A 119 8.31 4.09 -11.41
C GLY A 119 8.09 5.06 -10.26
N LEU A 120 7.21 4.72 -9.31
CA LEU A 120 6.86 5.55 -8.15
C LEU A 120 7.47 5.03 -6.84
N VAL A 121 8.36 4.04 -6.91
CA VAL A 121 9.07 3.50 -5.75
C VAL A 121 10.44 4.14 -5.64
N ASP A 122 10.62 4.97 -4.62
CA ASP A 122 11.91 5.62 -4.32
C ASP A 122 12.82 4.71 -3.48
N ARG A 123 12.23 3.93 -2.57
CA ARG A 123 12.94 3.14 -1.57
C ARG A 123 12.29 1.80 -1.34
N ILE A 124 13.12 0.80 -1.07
CA ILE A 124 12.69 -0.54 -0.72
C ILE A 124 13.34 -0.92 0.61
N ALA A 125 12.51 -1.35 1.56
CA ALA A 125 12.94 -2.03 2.77
C ALA A 125 12.52 -3.51 2.63
N TRP A 126 13.49 -4.37 2.34
CA TRP A 126 13.23 -5.77 2.00
C TRP A 126 13.61 -6.69 3.15
N PHE A 127 12.62 -7.41 3.68
CA PHE A 127 12.81 -8.41 4.73
C PHE A 127 12.92 -9.81 4.15
N HIS A 128 13.94 -10.55 4.56
CA HIS A 128 14.16 -11.94 4.20
C HIS A 128 14.22 -12.80 5.46
N ALA A 129 13.34 -13.80 5.54
CA ALA A 129 13.43 -14.85 6.54
C ALA A 129 14.19 -16.06 5.97
N PRO A 130 14.88 -16.86 6.81
CA PRO A 130 15.59 -18.07 6.39
C PRO A 130 14.62 -19.24 6.14
N LYS A 131 13.56 -19.00 5.35
CA LYS A 131 12.48 -19.95 5.06
C LYS A 131 12.22 -20.03 3.56
N LEU A 132 11.88 -21.23 3.09
CA LEU A 132 11.52 -21.50 1.70
C LEU A 132 10.04 -21.84 1.62
N ILE A 133 9.31 -21.15 0.75
CA ILE A 133 7.88 -21.38 0.50
C ILE A 133 7.66 -22.01 -0.88
N GLY A 134 8.55 -21.76 -1.85
CA GLY A 134 8.40 -22.25 -3.22
C GLY A 134 7.35 -21.47 -4.02
N GLY A 135 6.92 -22.05 -5.15
CA GLY A 135 5.99 -21.41 -6.09
C GLY A 135 4.55 -21.25 -5.56
N ASP A 136 4.22 -21.91 -4.45
CA ASP A 136 2.93 -21.79 -3.77
C ASP A 136 2.83 -20.50 -2.93
N GLY A 137 3.96 -19.79 -2.78
CA GLY A 137 4.02 -18.53 -2.06
C GLY A 137 3.26 -17.41 -2.78
N VAL A 138 2.75 -16.46 -2.00
CA VAL A 138 2.19 -15.22 -2.53
C VAL A 138 3.34 -14.26 -2.89
N PRO A 139 3.43 -13.77 -4.14
CA PRO A 139 4.49 -12.84 -4.53
C PRO A 139 4.43 -11.54 -3.72
N SER A 140 5.58 -11.12 -3.15
CA SER A 140 5.71 -9.83 -2.45
C SER A 140 5.56 -8.65 -3.40
N VAL A 141 5.99 -8.82 -4.66
CA VAL A 141 5.76 -7.92 -5.78
C VAL A 141 5.24 -8.78 -6.94
N ALA A 142 4.03 -8.52 -7.40
CA ALA A 142 3.44 -9.24 -8.54
C ALA A 142 4.09 -8.79 -9.86
N ALA A 143 3.87 -9.53 -10.94
CA ALA A 143 4.41 -9.19 -12.25
C ALA A 143 4.07 -7.74 -12.66
N PHE A 144 5.08 -7.04 -13.16
CA PHE A 144 5.00 -5.62 -13.53
C PHE A 144 5.54 -5.34 -14.94
N GLY A 145 5.57 -6.35 -15.81
CA GLY A 145 5.78 -6.16 -17.25
C GLY A 145 7.23 -5.99 -17.72
N VAL A 146 8.21 -6.57 -17.02
CA VAL A 146 9.61 -6.60 -17.50
C VAL A 146 9.76 -7.64 -18.61
N GLU A 147 10.04 -7.19 -19.84
CA GLU A 147 10.26 -8.07 -21.01
C GLU A 147 11.75 -8.38 -21.23
N SER A 148 12.64 -7.44 -20.89
CA SER A 148 14.08 -7.61 -20.95
C SER A 148 14.78 -7.14 -19.67
N LEU A 149 16.00 -7.63 -19.40
CA LEU A 149 16.76 -7.22 -18.22
C LEU A 149 17.05 -5.72 -18.21
N SER A 150 17.22 -5.10 -19.37
CA SER A 150 17.40 -3.64 -19.50
C SER A 150 16.17 -2.84 -19.09
N ASP A 151 14.98 -3.44 -19.11
CA ASP A 151 13.74 -2.79 -18.66
C ASP A 151 13.52 -2.95 -17.15
N SER A 152 14.36 -3.74 -16.48
CA SER A 152 14.22 -3.99 -15.05
C SER A 152 14.55 -2.73 -14.23
N PRO A 153 13.69 -2.31 -13.29
CA PRO A 153 13.98 -1.21 -12.39
C PRO A 153 15.25 -1.48 -11.57
N SER A 154 16.20 -0.54 -11.61
CA SER A 154 17.47 -0.64 -10.89
C SER A 154 17.43 0.13 -9.58
N PHE A 155 17.98 -0.49 -8.54
CA PHE A 155 18.13 0.10 -7.21
C PHE A 155 19.53 -0.14 -6.67
N ILE A 156 20.04 0.82 -5.90
CA ILE A 156 21.32 0.73 -5.21
C ILE A 156 21.05 0.28 -3.78
N ARG A 157 21.71 -0.79 -3.34
CA ARG A 157 21.65 -1.21 -1.94
C ARG A 157 22.41 -0.21 -1.07
N THR A 158 21.72 0.38 -0.11
CA THR A 158 22.26 1.40 0.81
C THR A 158 22.48 0.88 2.22
N GLY A 159 21.93 -0.28 2.58
CA GLY A 159 22.13 -0.87 3.89
C GLY A 159 21.74 -2.35 3.97
N LEU A 160 22.29 -3.02 4.99
CA LEU A 160 21.98 -4.39 5.36
C LEU A 160 22.09 -4.51 6.88
N THR A 161 21.11 -5.15 7.51
CA THR A 161 21.07 -5.34 8.97
C THR A 161 20.43 -6.67 9.31
N CYS A 162 20.96 -7.37 10.31
CA CYS A 162 20.34 -8.56 10.87
C CYS A 162 19.21 -8.15 11.84
N CYS A 163 18.06 -8.80 11.72
CA CYS A 163 16.88 -8.61 12.56
C CYS A 163 16.51 -9.95 13.22
N GLY A 164 17.29 -10.36 14.22
CA GLY A 164 17.20 -11.72 14.76
C GLY A 164 17.74 -12.73 13.73
N GLU A 165 16.91 -13.68 13.32
CA GLU A 165 17.24 -14.67 12.26
C GLU A 165 16.99 -14.14 10.84
N ASP A 166 16.26 -13.02 10.73
CA ASP A 166 15.92 -12.40 9.46
C ASP A 166 16.97 -11.35 9.05
N VAL A 167 16.95 -10.96 7.78
CA VAL A 167 17.79 -9.89 7.22
C VAL A 167 16.90 -8.79 6.66
N LEU A 168 17.25 -7.54 6.95
CA LEU A 168 16.68 -6.35 6.35
C LEU A 168 17.70 -5.70 5.43
N GLU A 169 17.38 -5.60 4.14
CA GLU A 169 18.14 -4.82 3.17
C GLU A 169 17.40 -3.53 2.81
N PHE A 170 18.15 -2.44 2.65
CA PHE A 170 17.64 -1.16 2.18
C PHE A 170 18.17 -0.88 0.79
N TYR A 171 17.26 -0.45 -0.09
CA TYR A 171 17.60 -0.03 -1.44
C TYR A 171 16.98 1.34 -1.74
N GLU A 172 17.69 2.15 -2.52
CA GLU A 172 17.21 3.43 -3.06
C GLU A 172 17.25 3.40 -4.58
N ARG A 173 16.31 4.08 -5.24
CA ARG A 173 16.22 4.13 -6.69
C ARG A 173 17.49 4.73 -7.29
N ASN A 174 18.01 4.11 -8.35
CA ASN A 174 19.10 4.72 -9.11
C ASN A 174 18.52 5.89 -9.94
N ASN A 175 19.05 7.10 -9.74
CA ASN A 175 18.62 8.31 -10.45
C ASN A 175 19.54 8.66 -11.64
N GLU A 176 20.48 7.79 -11.99
CA GLU A 176 21.33 7.91 -13.19
C GLU A 176 20.55 7.63 -14.48
#